data_AF-A0A0Q1HMF0-F1
#
_entry.id   AF-A0A0Q1HMF0-F1
#
_cell.length_a   1.000
_cell.length_b   1.000
_cell.length_c   1.000
_cell.angle_alpha   90.00
_cell.angle_beta   90.00
_cell.angle_gamma   90.00
#
_symmetry.space_group_name_H-M   'P 1'
#
loop_
_entity.id
_entity.type
_entity.pdbx_description
1 polymer ?
#
loop_
_entity_poly.entity_id
_entity_poly.type
_entity_poly.pdbx_seq_one_letter_code
_entity_poly.pdbx_strand_id
1 'polypeptide(L)'
;MAGIDERAQAQVLVDRLLEQPDDAADRVVAVLHAHAAALAWVRDSVGLYPASPEIAAVLNDLAGQLRDVGDERDPVAVLGQAAVDAPAAYRAAAAA
;
A
#
# COMPACT_ATOMS: atom_id res chain seq x y z
N MET A 1 -12.19 -16.21 45.91
CA MET A 1 -12.80 -15.17 45.05
C MET A 1 -11.80 -14.46 44.13
N ALA A 2 -10.48 -14.63 44.29
CA ALA A 2 -9.46 -13.92 43.48
C ALA A 2 -9.38 -14.35 41.99
N GLY A 3 -9.72 -15.59 41.64
CA GLY A 3 -9.52 -16.10 40.27
C GLY A 3 -10.54 -15.66 39.20
N ILE A 4 -11.63 -14.99 39.60
CA ILE A 4 -12.60 -14.42 38.64
C ILE A 4 -12.16 -13.01 38.23
N ASP A 5 -11.68 -12.21 39.18
CA ASP A 5 -11.17 -10.84 38.92
C ASP A 5 -9.88 -10.86 38.09
N GLU A 6 -9.00 -11.83 38.31
CA GLU A 6 -7.76 -12.00 37.55
C GLU A 6 -8.01 -12.42 36.09
N ARG A 7 -9.01 -13.28 35.85
CA ARG A 7 -9.46 -13.62 34.48
C ARG A 7 -10.07 -12.42 33.77
N ALA A 8 -10.91 -11.65 34.45
CA ALA A 8 -11.51 -10.45 33.87
C ALA A 8 -10.44 -9.41 33.50
N GLN A 9 -9.43 -9.21 34.35
CA GLN A 9 -8.28 -8.34 34.04
C GLN A 9 -7.45 -8.86 32.85
N ALA A 10 -7.20 -10.17 32.79
CA ALA A 10 -6.48 -10.76 31.66
C ALA A 10 -7.24 -10.55 30.34
N GLN A 11 -8.57 -10.68 30.35
CA GLN A 11 -9.41 -10.44 29.18
C GLN A 11 -9.37 -8.99 28.71
N VAL A 12 -9.45 -8.03 29.64
CA VAL A 12 -9.30 -6.61 29.30
C VAL A 12 -7.93 -6.30 28.70
N LEU A 13 -6.86 -6.94 29.19
CA LEU A 13 -5.52 -6.77 28.63
C LEU A 13 -5.39 -7.37 27.22
N VAL A 14 -6.00 -8.54 26.98
CA VAL A 14 -6.04 -9.18 25.66
C VAL A 14 -6.82 -8.32 24.67
N ASP A 15 -8.01 -7.86 25.04
CA ASP A 15 -8.83 -6.99 24.19
C ASP A 15 -8.06 -5.70 23.88
N ARG A 16 -7.44 -5.08 24.90
CA ARG A 16 -6.64 -3.87 24.70
C ARG A 16 -5.42 -4.09 23.81
N LEU A 17 -4.78 -5.26 23.85
CA LEU A 17 -3.66 -5.64 22.97
C LEU A 17 -4.11 -5.88 21.53
N LEU A 18 -5.27 -6.53 21.34
CA LEU A 18 -5.84 -6.80 20.02
C LEU A 18 -6.45 -5.52 19.39
N GLU A 19 -6.88 -4.57 20.21
CA GLU A 19 -7.43 -3.28 19.80
C GLU A 19 -6.36 -2.18 19.63
N GLN A 20 -5.07 -2.45 19.81
CA GLN A 20 -4.03 -1.49 19.45
C GLN A 20 -3.72 -1.62 17.95
N PRO A 21 -4.28 -0.77 17.06
CA PRO A 21 -3.87 -0.76 15.67
C PRO A 21 -2.38 -0.45 15.61
N ASP A 22 -1.65 -1.27 14.87
CA ASP A 22 -0.30 -0.94 14.48
C ASP A 22 -0.41 -0.06 13.23
N ASP A 23 -0.44 1.26 13.44
CA ASP A 23 -0.58 2.25 12.36
C ASP A 23 0.46 2.05 11.25
N ALA A 24 1.64 1.53 11.58
CA ALA A 24 2.68 1.20 10.59
C ALA A 24 2.30 -0.02 9.76
N ALA A 25 1.74 -1.07 10.38
CA ALA A 25 1.25 -2.24 9.68
C ALA A 25 0.04 -1.90 8.78
N ASP A 26 -0.91 -1.11 9.30
CA ASP A 26 -2.08 -0.65 8.53
C ASP A 26 -1.65 0.20 7.33
N ARG A 27 -0.65 1.08 7.52
CA ARG A 27 -0.05 1.86 6.44
C ARG A 27 0.55 0.96 5.37
N VAL A 28 1.32 -0.06 5.75
CA VAL A 28 1.94 -1.01 4.79
C VAL A 28 0.86 -1.74 4.00
N VAL A 29 -0.22 -2.20 4.64
CA VAL A 29 -1.34 -2.87 3.95
C VAL A 29 -2.00 -1.93 2.95
N ALA A 30 -2.28 -0.68 3.35
CA ALA A 30 -2.87 0.32 2.47
C ALA A 30 -2.00 0.58 1.23
N VAL A 31 -0.69 0.73 1.42
CA VAL A 31 0.26 0.94 0.32
C VAL A 31 0.35 -0.28 -0.59
N LEU A 32 0.37 -1.49 -0.05
CA LEU A 32 0.39 -2.73 -0.85
C LEU A 32 -0.88 -2.87 -1.71
N HIS A 33 -2.05 -2.57 -1.16
CA HIS A 33 -3.31 -2.59 -1.92
C HIS A 33 -3.31 -1.54 -3.04
N ALA A 34 -2.90 -0.31 -2.74
CA ALA A 34 -2.79 0.75 -3.74
C ALA A 34 -1.79 0.41 -4.85
N HIS A 35 -0.64 -0.18 -4.49
CA HIS A 35 0.39 -0.59 -5.44
C HIS A 35 -0.11 -1.73 -6.36
N ALA A 36 -0.80 -2.73 -5.79
CA ALA A 36 -1.40 -3.80 -6.57
C ALA A 36 -2.47 -3.28 -7.55
N ALA A 37 -3.32 -2.35 -7.10
CA ALA A 37 -4.32 -1.71 -7.95
C ALA A 37 -3.69 -0.90 -9.09
N ALA A 38 -2.63 -0.12 -8.81
CA ALA A 38 -1.88 0.63 -9.80
C ALA A 38 -1.27 -0.29 -10.88
N LEU A 39 -0.65 -1.42 -10.49
CA LEU A 39 -0.12 -2.40 -11.43
C LEU A 39 -1.21 -3.04 -12.28
N ALA A 40 -2.37 -3.36 -11.68
CA ALA A 40 -3.50 -3.92 -12.42
C ALA A 40 -4.03 -2.92 -13.46
N TRP A 41 -4.17 -1.65 -13.09
CA TRP A 41 -4.58 -0.59 -13.99
C TRP A 41 -3.60 -0.42 -15.16
N VAL A 42 -2.29 -0.39 -14.90
CA VAL A 42 -1.28 -0.28 -15.96
C VAL A 42 -1.37 -1.46 -16.94
N ARG A 43 -1.54 -2.68 -16.44
CA ARG A 43 -1.69 -3.88 -17.29
C ARG A 43 -2.91 -3.78 -18.19
N ASP A 44 -4.05 -3.36 -17.65
CA ASP A 44 -5.30 -3.18 -18.40
C ASP A 44 -5.17 -2.06 -19.45
N SER A 45 -4.54 -0.94 -19.08
CA SER A 45 -4.41 0.25 -19.91
C SER A 45 -3.41 0.12 -21.06
N VAL A 46 -2.36 -0.68 -20.87
CA VAL A 46 -1.29 -0.89 -21.86
C VAL A 46 -1.47 -2.21 -22.61
N GLY A 47 -2.33 -3.12 -22.13
CA GLY A 47 -2.56 -4.42 -22.72
C GLY A 47 -1.35 -5.37 -22.63
N LEU A 48 -0.42 -5.09 -21.71
CA LEU A 48 0.86 -5.81 -21.56
C LEU A 48 0.90 -6.56 -20.23
N TYR A 49 1.16 -7.87 -20.32
CA TYR A 49 1.41 -8.73 -19.16
C TYR A 49 2.75 -9.48 -19.32
N PRO A 50 3.70 -9.32 -18.38
CA PRO A 50 3.65 -8.41 -17.22
C PRO A 50 3.69 -6.93 -17.62
N ALA A 51 3.42 -6.04 -16.66
CA ALA A 51 3.62 -4.60 -16.84
C ALA A 51 5.09 -4.32 -17.22
N SER A 52 5.34 -3.23 -17.97
CA SER A 52 6.71 -2.82 -18.32
C SER A 52 7.58 -2.74 -17.05
N PRO A 53 8.78 -3.36 -17.04
CA PRO A 53 9.67 -3.36 -15.88
C PRO A 53 9.99 -1.95 -15.36
N GLU A 54 10.10 -0.97 -16.25
CA GLU A 54 10.39 0.43 -15.90
C GLU A 54 9.22 1.06 -15.12
N ILE A 55 7.98 0.83 -15.58
CA ILE A 55 6.77 1.33 -14.90
C ILE A 55 6.63 0.63 -13.53
N ALA A 56 6.90 -0.68 -13.48
CA ALA A 56 6.86 -1.44 -12.23
C ALA A 56 7.90 -0.94 -11.21
N ALA A 57 9.10 -0.57 -11.66
CA ALA A 57 10.14 0.00 -10.80
C ALA A 57 9.71 1.33 -10.19
N VAL A 58 9.16 2.26 -10.98
CA VAL A 58 8.66 3.56 -10.50
C VAL A 58 7.58 3.37 -9.42
N LEU A 59 6.61 2.50 -9.67
CA LEU A 59 5.53 2.22 -8.71
C LEU A 59 6.07 1.54 -7.44
N ASN A 60 7.10 0.71 -7.54
CA ASN A 60 7.72 0.06 -6.39
C ASN A 60 8.49 1.06 -5.52
N ASP A 61 9.23 1.98 -6.12
CA ASP A 61 9.97 3.01 -5.39
C ASP A 61 9.04 3.97 -4.66
N LEU A 62 7.93 4.39 -5.31
CA LEU A 62 6.89 5.18 -4.67
C LEU A 62 6.23 4.43 -3.52
N ALA A 63 5.91 3.14 -3.71
CA ALA A 63 5.37 2.32 -2.64
C ALA A 63 6.37 2.17 -1.47
N GLY A 64 7.66 2.11 -1.75
CA GLY A 64 8.71 2.12 -0.71
C GLY A 64 8.67 3.39 0.14
N GLN A 65 8.56 4.56 -0.49
CA GLN A 65 8.46 5.85 0.20
C GLN A 65 7.19 5.97 1.04
N LEU A 66 6.05 5.56 0.48
CA LEU A 66 4.75 5.70 1.14
C LEU A 66 4.58 4.79 2.35
N ARG A 67 5.40 3.74 2.51
CA ARG A 67 5.38 2.87 3.70
C ARG A 67 5.97 3.54 4.94
N ASP A 68 6.67 4.66 4.79
CA ASP A 68 7.13 5.43 5.94
C ASP A 68 5.93 5.94 6.74
N VAL A 69 5.97 5.77 8.06
CA VAL A 69 4.90 6.17 8.99
C VAL A 69 4.75 7.69 9.03
N GLY A 70 5.82 8.43 8.71
CA GLY A 70 5.78 9.89 8.60
C GLY A 70 5.19 10.42 7.28
N ASP A 71 4.87 9.54 6.33
CA ASP A 71 4.31 9.94 5.04
C ASP A 71 2.78 10.05 5.12
N GLU A 72 2.27 11.28 5.21
CA GLU A 72 0.84 11.56 5.30
C GLU A 72 0.12 11.50 3.95
N ARG A 73 0.83 11.29 2.83
CA ARG A 73 0.21 11.25 1.50
C ARG A 73 -0.71 10.04 1.39
N ASP A 74 -1.84 10.19 0.70
CA ASP A 74 -2.73 9.06 0.39
C ASP A 74 -2.08 8.12 -0.63
N PRO A 75 -1.82 6.84 -0.29
CA PRO A 75 -1.20 5.89 -1.21
C PRO A 75 -2.03 5.67 -2.47
N VAL A 76 -3.36 5.71 -2.36
CA VAL A 76 -4.27 5.49 -3.51
C VAL A 76 -4.14 6.64 -4.50
N ALA A 77 -4.15 7.88 -4.00
CA ALA A 77 -3.98 9.06 -4.84
C ALA A 77 -2.61 9.08 -5.52
N VAL A 78 -1.52 8.85 -4.77
CA VAL A 78 -0.14 8.93 -5.30
C VAL A 78 0.14 7.82 -6.30
N LEU A 79 -0.15 6.56 -5.95
CA LEU A 79 0.12 5.42 -6.84
C LEU A 79 -0.85 5.39 -8.02
N GLY A 80 -2.10 5.83 -7.82
CA GLY A 80 -3.08 5.98 -8.90
C GLY A 80 -2.65 7.02 -9.93
N GLN A 81 -2.19 8.20 -9.49
CA GLN A 81 -1.68 9.23 -10.39
C GLN A 81 -0.44 8.74 -11.15
N ALA A 82 0.51 8.13 -10.45
CA ALA A 82 1.71 7.56 -11.08
C ALA A 82 1.36 6.48 -12.11
N ALA A 83 0.35 5.64 -11.82
CA ALA A 83 -0.14 4.65 -12.78
C ALA A 83 -0.67 5.33 -14.05
N VAL A 84 -1.44 6.42 -13.94
CA VAL A 84 -1.99 7.17 -15.08
C VAL A 84 -0.91 7.83 -15.93
N ASP A 85 0.10 8.42 -15.29
CA ASP A 85 1.14 9.19 -15.99
C ASP A 85 2.18 8.29 -16.68
N ALA A 86 2.49 7.13 -16.10
CA ALA A 86 3.58 6.28 -16.56
C ALA A 86 3.41 5.72 -17.99
N PRO A 87 2.22 5.26 -18.44
CA PRO A 87 2.03 4.81 -19.83
C PRO A 87 2.21 5.91 -20.87
N ALA A 88 1.81 7.15 -20.56
CA ALA A 88 1.98 8.28 -21.47
C ALA A 88 3.47 8.59 -21.67
N ALA A 89 4.24 8.61 -20.59
CA ALA A 89 5.69 8.78 -20.63
C ALA A 89 6.37 7.62 -21.39
N TYR A 90 5.98 6.38 -21.13
CA TYR A 90 6.52 5.20 -21.82
C TYR A 90 6.26 5.24 -23.33
N ARG A 91 5.04 5.61 -23.77
CA ARG A 91 4.71 5.73 -25.19
C ARG A 91 5.48 6.87 -25.86
N ALA A 92 5.67 7.99 -25.18
CA ALA A 92 6.48 9.11 -25.69
C ALA A 92 7.95 8.71 -25.88
N ALA A 93 8.52 7.97 -24.92
CA ALA A 93 9.90 7.48 -25.02
C ALA A 93 10.09 6.44 -26.15
N ALA A 94 9.08 5.60 -26.41
CA ALA A 94 9.14 4.61 -27.49
C ALA A 94 8.99 5.21 -28.91
N ALA A 95 8.53 6.46 -29.03
CA ALA A 95 8.32 7.15 -30.30
C ALA A 95 9.43 8.15 -30.67
N ALA A 96 10.43 8.33 -29.80
CA ALA A 96 11.60 9.19 -29.99
C ALA A 96 12.81 8.40 -30.52
#